data_AF-A0A5B6TKS4-F1
#
_entry.id   AF-A0A5B6TKS4-F1
#
_cell.length_a   1.000
_cell.length_b   1.000
_cell.length_c   1.000
_cell.angle_alpha   90.00
_cell.angle_beta   90.00
_cell.angle_gamma   90.00
#
_symmetry.space_group_name_H-M   'P 1'
#
loop_
_entity.id
_entity.type
_entity.pdbx_description
1 polymer ?
#
loop_
_entity_poly.entity_id
_entity_poly.type
_entity_poly.pdbx_seq_one_letter_code
_entity_poly.pdbx_strand_id
1 'polypeptide(L)'
;MVEVGGKVFARSWSKSNRSWFTAFTEQGVGQLKFGDRTIPVTAKPLTDAQMNLSIDEAYRKKYTQAHNLVYVDGITQPEYHAYTMEFFYEE
;
A
#
# COMPACT_ATOMS: atom_id res chain seq x y z
N MET A 1 -0.37 -1.33 -5.43
CA MET A 1 0.46 -0.20 -4.97
C MET A 1 0.09 1.03 -5.77
N VAL A 2 0.09 2.19 -5.12
CA VAL A 2 -0.20 3.50 -5.72
C VAL A 2 0.86 4.51 -5.29
N GLU A 3 0.99 5.59 -6.06
CA GLU A 3 1.84 6.73 -5.72
C GLU A 3 0.93 7.94 -5.48
N VAL A 4 1.23 8.69 -4.42
CA VAL A 4 0.53 9.94 -4.05
C VAL A 4 1.56 10.94 -3.56
N GLY A 5 1.74 12.04 -4.28
CA GLY A 5 2.62 13.14 -3.85
C GLY A 5 4.11 12.76 -3.75
N GLY A 6 4.59 11.89 -4.65
CA GLY A 6 5.96 11.37 -4.68
C GLY A 6 6.21 10.21 -3.71
N LYS A 7 5.20 9.78 -2.95
CA LYS A 7 5.32 8.71 -1.95
C LYS A 7 4.63 7.44 -2.43
N VAL A 8 5.18 6.28 -2.07
CA VAL A 8 4.68 4.98 -2.51
C VAL A 8 3.91 4.30 -1.38
N PHE A 9 2.71 3.81 -1.71
CA PHE A 9 1.83 3.15 -0.75
C PHE A 9 1.34 1.79 -1.25
N ALA A 10 1.15 0.86 -0.31
CA ALA A 10 0.41 -0.38 -0.53
C ALA A 10 -0.58 -0.63 0.60
N ARG A 11 -1.67 -1.32 0.29
CA ARG A 11 -2.68 -1.68 1.27
C ARG A 11 -2.89 -3.19 1.27
N SER A 12 -2.93 -3.79 2.45
CA SER A 12 -3.10 -5.24 2.59
C SER A 12 -4.57 -5.63 2.44
N TRP A 13 -4.84 -6.58 1.55
CA TRP A 13 -6.20 -7.10 1.32
C TRP A 13 -6.59 -8.18 2.33
N SER A 14 -5.73 -9.16 2.59
CA SER A 14 -6.12 -10.36 3.35
C SER A 14 -6.22 -10.15 4.85
N LYS A 15 -5.77 -9.00 5.38
CA LYS A 15 -5.68 -8.71 6.84
C LYS A 15 -5.03 -9.85 7.64
N SER A 16 -4.19 -10.65 6.99
CA SER A 16 -3.62 -11.88 7.56
C SER A 16 -2.54 -11.55 8.59
N ASN A 17 -2.59 -12.26 9.72
CA ASN A 17 -1.57 -12.22 10.77
C ASN A 17 -0.17 -12.62 10.28
N ARG A 18 -0.10 -13.40 9.19
CA ARG A 18 1.15 -13.71 8.48
C ARG A 18 1.03 -13.21 7.06
N SER A 19 1.57 -12.02 6.81
CA SER A 19 1.59 -11.38 5.50
C SER A 19 2.81 -10.47 5.37
N TRP A 20 3.05 -9.98 4.15
CA TRP A 20 4.06 -8.94 3.93
C TRP A 20 3.83 -7.73 4.85
N PHE A 21 2.57 -7.37 5.12
CA PHE A 21 2.22 -6.23 5.96
C PHE A 21 2.67 -6.44 7.41
N THR A 22 2.42 -7.62 7.98
CA THR A 22 2.87 -7.92 9.34
C THR A 22 4.39 -8.08 9.42
N ALA A 23 5.02 -8.68 8.41
CA ALA A 23 6.48 -8.74 8.32
C ALA A 23 7.13 -7.35 8.31
N PHE A 24 6.60 -6.40 7.52
CA PHE A 24 7.09 -5.02 7.52
C PHE A 24 6.76 -4.28 8.82
N THR A 25 5.62 -4.55 9.44
CA THR A 25 5.27 -3.96 10.75
C THR A 25 6.24 -4.42 11.84
N GLU A 26 6.70 -5.66 11.80
CA GLU A 26 7.63 -6.24 12.78
C GLU A 26 9.09 -5.85 12.51
N GLN A 27 9.53 -5.90 11.25
CA GLN A 27 10.95 -5.72 10.90
C GLN A 27 11.29 -4.31 10.42
N GLY A 28 10.32 -3.57 9.89
CA GLY A 28 10.48 -2.21 9.35
C GLY A 28 11.28 -2.11 8.04
N VAL A 29 11.91 -3.20 7.59
CA VAL A 29 12.81 -3.25 6.43
C VAL A 29 12.43 -4.37 5.48
N GLY A 30 12.75 -4.21 4.20
CA GLY A 30 12.51 -5.21 3.18
C GLY A 30 12.97 -4.74 1.81
N GLN A 31 12.44 -5.37 0.76
CA GLN A 31 12.82 -5.08 -0.61
C GLN A 31 11.60 -5.06 -1.52
N LEU A 32 11.57 -4.12 -2.47
CA LEU A 32 10.60 -4.10 -3.57
C LEU A 32 11.28 -4.56 -4.86
N LYS A 33 10.64 -5.50 -5.56
CA LYS A 33 11.08 -5.92 -6.90
C LYS A 33 10.35 -5.10 -7.96
N PHE A 34 11.11 -4.38 -8.78
CA PHE A 34 10.61 -3.58 -9.89
C PHE A 34 11.29 -4.01 -11.19
N GLY A 35 10.62 -4.87 -11.96
CA GLY A 35 11.24 -5.57 -13.09
C GLY A 35 12.42 -6.41 -12.61
N ASP A 36 13.61 -6.13 -13.15
CA ASP A 36 14.87 -6.79 -12.78
C ASP A 36 15.61 -6.10 -11.62
N ARG A 37 15.10 -4.96 -11.15
CA ARG A 37 15.70 -4.22 -10.03
C ARG A 37 15.09 -4.66 -8.71
N THR A 38 15.95 -4.80 -7.71
CA THR A 38 15.55 -4.98 -6.31
C THR A 38 15.96 -3.75 -5.54
N ILE A 39 14.98 -3.07 -4.95
CA ILE A 39 15.16 -1.79 -4.26
C ILE A 39 15.01 -2.05 -2.76
N PRO A 40 16.04 -1.80 -1.93
CA PRO A 40 15.90 -1.86 -0.48
C PRO A 40 14.95 -0.75 -0.02
N VAL A 41 14.02 -1.11 0.86
CA VAL A 41 13.03 -0.16 1.39
C VAL A 41 12.90 -0.32 2.90
N THR A 42 12.56 0.79 3.54
CA THR A 42 11.93 0.77 4.86
C THR A 42 10.44 1.03 4.69
N ALA A 43 9.63 0.57 5.64
CA ALA A 43 8.19 0.75 5.56
C ALA A 43 7.57 1.04 6.92
N LYS A 44 6.53 1.88 6.94
CA LYS A 44 5.79 2.23 8.17
C LYS A 44 4.29 2.23 7.94
N PRO A 45 3.48 1.70 8.88
CA PRO A 45 2.03 1.84 8.82
C PRO A 45 1.62 3.31 8.76
N LEU A 46 0.71 3.64 7.85
CA LEU A 46 0.22 5.01 7.68
C LEU A 46 -0.88 5.32 8.69
N THR A 47 -0.74 6.41 9.44
CA THR A 47 -1.73 6.87 10.42
C THR A 47 -2.51 8.12 9.97
N ASP A 48 -2.08 8.76 8.89
CA ASP A 48 -2.73 9.97 8.36
C ASP A 48 -4.04 9.60 7.63
N ALA A 49 -5.17 10.07 8.18
CA ALA A 49 -6.50 9.82 7.64
C ALA A 49 -6.74 10.56 6.32
N GLN A 50 -6.25 11.80 6.17
CA GLN A 50 -6.43 12.57 4.95
C GLN A 50 -5.64 11.95 3.80
N MET A 51 -4.41 11.50 4.08
CA MET A 51 -3.60 10.78 3.11
C MET A 51 -4.26 9.47 2.68
N ASN A 52 -4.93 8.75 3.59
CA ASN A 52 -5.69 7.55 3.22
C ASN A 52 -6.80 7.82 2.20
N LEU A 53 -7.49 8.97 2.29
CA LEU A 53 -8.49 9.37 1.30
C LEU A 53 -7.86 9.64 -0.08
N SER A 54 -6.71 10.33 -0.11
CA SER A 54 -5.98 10.54 -1.38
C SER A 54 -5.48 9.22 -1.98
N ILE A 55 -5.10 8.26 -1.14
CA ILE A 55 -4.74 6.90 -1.56
C ILE A 55 -5.96 6.16 -2.12
N ASP A 56 -7.16 6.34 -1.56
CA ASP A 56 -8.39 5.74 -2.07
C ASP A 56 -8.68 6.22 -3.49
N GLU A 57 -8.58 7.52 -3.72
CA GLU A 57 -8.71 8.12 -5.05
C GLU A 57 -7.66 7.58 -6.03
N ALA A 58 -6.42 7.42 -5.57
CA ALA A 58 -5.34 6.85 -6.39
C ALA A 58 -5.62 5.38 -6.78
N TYR A 59 -6.18 4.57 -5.87
CA TYR A 59 -6.61 3.20 -6.21
C TYR A 59 -7.73 3.21 -7.24
N ARG A 60 -8.75 4.06 -7.05
CA ARG A 60 -9.88 4.22 -7.98
C ARG A 60 -9.44 4.66 -9.37
N LYS A 61 -8.46 5.57 -9.46
CA LYS A 61 -7.92 6.06 -10.72
C LYS A 61 -7.03 5.03 -11.43
N LYS A 62 -6.25 4.26 -10.67
CA LYS A 62 -5.27 3.32 -11.24
C LYS A 62 -5.91 2.02 -11.73
N TYR A 63 -6.90 1.50 -11.00
CA TYR A 63 -7.44 0.16 -11.25
C TYR A 63 -8.89 0.23 -11.76
N THR A 64 -9.06 0.69 -13.00
CA THR A 64 -10.38 0.95 -13.61
C THR A 64 -10.97 -0.24 -14.38
N GLN A 65 -10.20 -1.32 -14.54
CA GLN A 65 -10.64 -2.51 -15.27
C GLN A 65 -11.78 -3.21 -14.51
N ALA A 66 -12.79 -3.70 -15.23
CA ALA A 66 -14.02 -4.26 -14.64
C ALA A 66 -13.78 -5.32 -13.55
N HIS A 67 -12.81 -6.22 -13.77
CA HIS A 67 -12.47 -7.27 -12.81
C HIS A 67 -11.79 -6.75 -11.53
N ASN A 68 -11.22 -5.54 -11.56
CA ASN A 68 -10.57 -4.92 -10.41
C ASN A 68 -11.54 -4.10 -9.55
N LEU A 69 -12.70 -3.70 -10.09
CA LEU A 69 -13.62 -2.78 -9.42
C LEU A 69 -14.08 -3.30 -8.05
N VAL A 70 -14.38 -4.59 -7.93
CA VAL A 70 -14.77 -5.20 -6.65
C VAL A 70 -13.67 -5.09 -5.58
N TYR A 71 -12.41 -5.24 -5.99
CA TYR A 71 -11.26 -5.12 -5.09
C TYR A 71 -11.00 -3.66 -4.74
N VAL A 72 -11.16 -2.74 -5.69
CA VAL A 72 -11.02 -1.29 -5.45
C VAL A 72 -12.09 -0.82 -4.47
N ASP A 73 -13.34 -1.21 -4.67
CA ASP A 73 -14.43 -0.82 -3.78
C ASP A 73 -14.24 -1.37 -2.36
N GLY A 74 -13.74 -2.60 -2.23
CA GLY A 74 -13.40 -3.17 -0.92
C GLY A 74 -12.19 -2.51 -0.26
N ILE A 75 -11.10 -2.34 -1.01
CA ILE A 75 -9.81 -1.90 -0.43
C ILE A 75 -9.84 -0.42 -0.03
N THR A 76 -10.81 0.35 -0.56
CA THR A 76 -11.03 1.77 -0.24
C THR A 76 -12.05 1.99 0.89
N GLN A 77 -12.53 0.92 1.53
CA GLN A 77 -13.35 1.08 2.73
C GLN A 77 -12.51 1.52 3.95
N PRO A 78 -13.07 2.29 4.89
CA PRO A 78 -12.34 2.84 6.02
C PRO A 78 -11.60 1.79 6.88
N GLU A 79 -12.14 0.58 7.03
CA GLU A 79 -11.50 -0.48 7.81
C GLU A 79 -10.20 -0.99 7.19
N TYR A 80 -9.95 -0.71 5.91
CA TYR A 80 -8.69 -1.06 5.25
C TYR A 80 -7.61 0.01 5.42
N HIS A 81 -7.96 1.21 5.86
CA HIS A 81 -7.00 2.30 6.09
C HIS A 81 -5.93 1.93 7.12
N ALA A 82 -6.31 1.16 8.14
CA ALA A 82 -5.38 0.62 9.16
C ALA A 82 -4.34 -0.37 8.59
N TYR A 83 -4.54 -0.83 7.35
CA TYR A 83 -3.67 -1.77 6.66
C TYR A 83 -2.90 -1.11 5.51
N THR A 84 -2.75 0.20 5.55
CA THR A 84 -1.95 0.99 4.61
C THR A 84 -0.51 1.10 5.10
N MET A 85 0.43 0.89 4.19
CA MET A 85 1.87 0.97 4.42
C MET A 85 2.47 2.03 3.49
N GLU A 86 3.27 2.94 4.04
CA GLU A 86 4.13 3.86 3.29
C GLU A 86 5.52 3.21 3.14
N PHE A 87 6.08 3.26 1.93
CA PHE A 87 7.42 2.77 1.63
C PHE A 87 8.37 3.94 1.40
N PHE A 88 9.55 3.84 2.01
CA PHE A 88 10.65 4.76 1.84
C PHE A 88 11.82 4.00 1.21
N TYR A 89 12.33 4.52 0.10
CA TYR A 89 13.49 3.99 -0.59
C TYR A 89 14.55 5.09 -0.66
N GLU A 90 15.81 4.68 -0.57
CA GLU A 90 16.95 5.55 -0.87
C GLU A 90 17.35 5.29 -2.33
N GLU A 91 17.55 6.36 -3.10
CA GLU A 91 17.99 6.27 -4.51
C GLU A 91 19.48 5.88 -4.64
#